data_AF-A0A355BGD0-F1
#
_entry.id   AF-A0A355BGD0-F1
#
_cell.length_a   1.000
_cell.length_b   1.000
_cell.length_c   1.000
_cell.angle_alpha   90.00
_cell.angle_beta   90.00
_cell.angle_gamma   90.00
#
_symmetry.space_group_name_H-M   'P 1'
#
loop_
_entity.id
_entity.type
_entity.pdbx_description
1 polymer ?
#
loop_
_entity_poly.entity_id
_entity_poly.type
_entity_poly.pdbx_seq_one_letter_code
_entity_poly.pdbx_strand_id
1 'polypeptide(L)' 'MASKPLLELRFAVVGNDFIQAGEASSKIKRALQQIGLESKLIRRVAVISYEAEMNIVIHAK' A
#
# COMPACT_ATOMS: atom_id res chain seq x y z
N MET A 1 15.32 -21.02 -9.72
CA MET A 1 14.91 -19.87 -10.56
C MET A 1 13.90 -19.06 -9.77
N ALA A 2 14.16 -17.78 -9.49
CA ALA A 2 13.21 -16.95 -8.76
C ALA A 2 12.03 -16.61 -9.68
N SER A 3 10.82 -17.01 -9.27
CA SER A 3 9.58 -16.65 -9.96
C SER A 3 9.41 -15.14 -9.94
N LYS A 4 9.26 -14.52 -11.11
CA LYS A 4 9.05 -13.08 -11.24
C LYS A 4 7.64 -12.74 -10.71
N PRO A 5 7.48 -11.67 -9.89
CA PRO A 5 6.17 -11.33 -9.36
C PRO A 5 5.20 -10.98 -10.50
N LEU A 6 3.95 -11.44 -10.37
CA LEU A 6 2.88 -11.18 -11.33
C LEU A 6 2.44 -9.71 -11.35
N LEU A 7 2.70 -8.99 -10.26
CA LEU A 7 2.51 -7.55 -10.12
C LEU A 7 3.57 -7.00 -9.14
N GLU A 8 4.20 -5.89 -9.50
CA GLU A 8 5.08 -5.14 -8.63
C GLU A 8 4.65 -3.67 -8.62
N LEU A 9 4.39 -3.12 -7.43
CA LEU A 9 4.03 -1.72 -7.23
C LEU A 9 5.05 -1.08 -6.29
N ARG A 10 5.53 0.12 -6.64
CA ARG A 10 6.47 0.89 -5.83
C ARG A 10 5.89 2.26 -5.56
N PHE A 11 5.89 2.65 -4.29
CA PHE A 11 5.38 3.94 -3.83
C PHE A 11 6.45 4.61 -2.97
N ALA A 12 6.69 5.90 -3.23
CA ALA A 12 7.49 6.72 -2.34
C ALA A 12 6.60 7.23 -1.21
N VAL A 13 7.03 7.05 0.03
CA VAL A 13 6.38 7.59 1.22
C VAL A 13 7.40 8.45 1.94
N VAL A 14 7.05 9.69 2.21
CA VAL A 14 7.95 10.70 2.81
C VAL A 14 7.52 10.95 4.25
N GLY A 15 8.48 10.92 5.18
CA GLY A 15 8.24 11.26 6.59
C GLY A 15 7.71 12.69 6.73
N ASN A 16 6.80 12.90 7.68
CA ASN A 16 6.09 14.15 7.94
C ASN A 16 5.20 14.68 6.79
N ASP A 17 5.04 13.95 5.68
CA ASP A 17 4.09 14.31 4.62
C ASP A 17 2.69 13.75 4.92
N PHE A 18 1.96 14.45 5.79
CA PHE A 18 0.57 14.12 6.13
C PHE A 18 -0.43 14.46 5.03
N ILE A 19 -0.04 15.30 4.06
CA ILE A 19 -0.92 15.69 2.94
C ILE A 19 -1.09 14.50 2.00
N GLN A 20 0.01 13.78 1.72
CA GLN A 20 0.01 12.63 0.82
C GLN A 20 -0.17 11.29 1.54
N ALA A 21 -0.30 11.29 2.87
CA ALA A 21 -0.48 10.08 3.66
C ALA A 21 -1.75 9.31 3.25
N GLY A 22 -1.61 7.99 3.06
CA GLY A 22 -2.71 7.11 2.67
C GLY A 22 -2.87 6.93 1.15
N GLU A 23 -2.09 7.65 0.34
CA GLU A 23 -2.15 7.55 -1.12
C GLU A 23 -1.60 6.21 -1.61
N ALA A 24 -0.52 5.69 -1.01
CA ALA A 24 0.06 4.41 -1.41
C ALA A 24 -0.91 3.26 -1.11
N SER A 25 -1.42 3.19 0.12
CA SER A 25 -2.41 2.19 0.54
C SER A 25 -3.72 2.25 -0.27
N SER A 26 -4.17 3.45 -0.65
CA SER A 26 -5.32 3.63 -1.54
C SER A 26 -5.07 3.09 -2.94
N LYS A 27 -3.87 3.32 -3.51
CA LYS A 27 -3.47 2.77 -4.82
C LYS A 27 -3.33 1.25 -4.79
N ILE A 28 -2.77 0.68 -3.71
CA ILE A 28 -2.68 -0.77 -3.51
C ILE A 28 -4.10 -1.37 -3.52
N LYS A 29 -5.03 -0.82 -2.73
CA LYS A 29 -6.41 -1.27 -2.69
C LYS A 29 -7.05 -1.30 -4.08
N ARG A 30 -6.92 -0.19 -4.84
CA ARG A 30 -7.46 -0.07 -6.21
C ARG A 30 -6.86 -1.11 -7.15
N ALA A 31 -5.56 -1.33 -7.10
CA ALA A 31 -4.89 -2.33 -7.95
C ALA A 31 -5.39 -3.75 -7.66
N LEU A 32 -5.54 -4.12 -6.38
CA LEU A 32 -6.05 -5.45 -6.01
C LEU A 32 -7.52 -5.65 -6.41
N GLN A 33 -8.33 -4.58 -6.37
CA GLN A 33 -9.70 -4.60 -6.89
C GLN A 33 -9.73 -4.83 -8.40
N GLN A 34 -8.83 -4.19 -9.16
CA GLN A 34 -8.74 -4.36 -10.61
C GLN A 34 -8.30 -5.76 -11.02
N ILE A 35 -7.53 -6.46 -10.18
CA ILE A 35 -7.14 -7.86 -10.40
C ILE A 35 -8.27 -8.84 -10.03
N GLY A 36 -9.33 -8.36 -9.37
CA GLY A 36 -10.50 -9.19 -9.03
C GLY A 36 -10.28 -10.08 -7.80
N LEU A 37 -9.42 -9.68 -6.88
CA LEU A 37 -9.21 -10.41 -5.62
C LEU A 37 -10.42 -10.28 -4.67
N GLU A 38 -10.53 -11.22 -3.73
CA GLU A 38 -11.63 -11.23 -2.76
C GLU A 38 -11.61 -9.98 -1.85
N SER A 39 -12.77 -9.35 -1.65
CA SER A 39 -12.94 -8.16 -0.81
C SER A 39 -12.35 -8.29 0.60
N LYS A 40 -12.43 -9.48 1.21
CA LYS A 40 -11.85 -9.75 2.54
C LYS A 40 -10.33 -9.64 2.53
N LEU A 41 -9.68 -10.17 1.49
CA LEU A 41 -8.24 -10.07 1.29
C LEU A 41 -7.83 -8.61 1.01
N ILE A 42 -8.54 -7.95 0.10
CA ILE A 42 -8.29 -6.55 -0.25
C ILE A 42 -8.36 -5.65 0.97
N ARG A 43 -9.38 -5.83 1.82
CA ARG A 43 -9.53 -5.05 3.06
C ARG A 43 -8.35 -5.27 4.01
N ARG A 44 -7.91 -6.51 4.19
CA ARG A 44 -6.76 -6.82 5.04
C ARG A 44 -5.49 -6.15 4.51
N VAL A 45 -5.22 -6.26 3.22
CA VAL A 45 -4.03 -5.65 2.59
C VAL A 45 -4.07 -4.12 2.69
N ALA A 46 -5.23 -3.51 2.41
CA ALA A 46 -5.41 -2.07 2.51
C ALA A 46 -5.11 -1.55 3.93
N VAL A 47 -5.65 -2.19 4.98
CA VAL A 47 -5.41 -1.80 6.38
C VAL A 47 -3.93 -1.92 6.73
N ILE A 48 -3.29 -3.07 6.49
CA ILE A 48 -1.87 -3.22 6.84
C ILE A 48 -0.98 -2.25 6.06
N SER A 49 -1.30 -1.95 4.80
CA SER A 49 -0.53 -0.99 4.00
C SER A 49 -0.71 0.44 4.48
N TYR A 50 -1.90 0.79 4.97
CA TYR A 50 -2.18 2.11 5.55
C TYR A 50 -1.42 2.29 6.86
N GLU A 51 -1.46 1.32 7.77
CA GLU A 51 -0.71 1.38 9.03
C GLU A 51 0.80 1.45 8.78
N ALA A 52 1.31 0.68 7.81
CA ALA A 52 2.73 0.74 7.42
C ALA A 52 3.12 2.12 6.87
N GLU A 53 2.28 2.70 6.01
CA GLU A 53 2.46 4.04 5.46
C GLU A 53 2.45 5.11 6.56
N MET A 54 1.45 5.05 7.46
CA MET A 54 1.35 5.98 8.59
C MET A 54 2.54 5.88 9.53
N ASN A 55 3.06 4.67 9.79
CA ASN A 55 4.26 4.50 10.58
C ASN A 55 5.48 5.21 9.97
N ILE A 56 5.63 5.18 8.65
CA ILE A 56 6.69 5.92 7.95
C ILE A 56 6.44 7.43 8.09
N VAL A 57 5.22 7.89 7.78
CA VAL A 57 4.87 9.32 7.84
C VAL A 57 5.09 9.89 9.24
N ILE A 58 4.77 9.15 10.30
CA ILE A 58 4.88 9.63 11.68
C ILE A 58 6.30 9.50 12.23
N HIS A 59 7.04 8.44 11.89
CA HIS A 59 8.28 8.09 12.59
C HIS A 59 9.56 8.21 11.76
N ALA A 60 9.48 8.28 10.43
CA ALA A 60 10.67 8.46 9.60
C ALA A 60 11.22 9.89 9.81
N LYS A 61 12.52 9.97 10.09
CA LYS A 61 13.28 11.22 10.30
C LYS A 61 14.08 11.57 9.06
#